data_AF-A0A2D5JLQ2-F1
#
_entry.id   AF-A0A2D5JLQ2-F1
#
_cell.length_a   1.000
_cell.length_b   1.000
_cell.length_c   1.000
_cell.angle_alpha   90.00
_cell.angle_beta   90.00
_cell.angle_gamma   90.00
#
_symmetry.space_group_name_H-M   'P 1'
#
loop_
_entity.id
_entity.type
_entity.pdbx_description
1 polymer ?
#
loop_
_entity_poly.entity_id
_entity_poly.type
_entity_poly.pdbx_seq_one_letter_code
_entity_poly.pdbx_strand_id
1 'polypeptide(L)'
;MKHLSPLVFLFLSFNLFSQNSVPYESTSLIHLKSISPDVESALLNLDATFLSCREHHSNSDVIVNQTALNWLSTNAIVFETVVDDLKQKIDQDNAAMETLRAQRDGEDWYTIYRTYDEVQSKLIDIANSSPIASLIDLGELDG
;
A
#
# COMPACT_ATOMS: atom_id res chain seq x y z
N MET A 1 -11.64 41.17 28.19
CA MET A 1 -11.49 39.74 27.84
C MET A 1 -11.43 39.66 26.32
N LYS A 2 -10.24 39.51 25.75
CA LYS A 2 -10.02 39.51 24.30
C LYS A 2 -10.14 38.08 23.80
N HIS A 3 -10.98 37.89 22.77
CA HIS A 3 -11.28 36.62 22.13
C HIS A 3 -10.01 35.97 21.56
N LEU A 4 -9.45 35.03 22.30
CA LEU A 4 -8.54 34.02 21.77
C LEU A 4 -9.38 32.79 21.43
N SER A 5 -9.65 32.58 20.15
CA SER A 5 -9.45 31.29 19.47
C SER A 5 -10.31 31.17 18.21
N PRO A 6 -9.75 31.45 17.02
CA PRO A 6 -10.09 30.73 15.80
C PRO A 6 -9.04 29.66 15.48
N LEU A 7 -8.17 29.30 16.44
CA LEU A 7 -7.00 28.45 16.19
C LEU A 7 -7.28 26.94 16.36
N VAL A 8 -8.48 26.59 16.86
CA VAL A 8 -8.88 25.18 17.06
C VAL A 8 -9.52 24.57 15.80
N PHE A 9 -9.88 25.37 14.80
CA PHE A 9 -10.50 24.86 13.56
C PHE A 9 -9.51 24.44 12.46
N LEU A 10 -8.20 24.61 12.67
CA LEU A 10 -7.19 24.39 11.62
C LEU A 10 -6.49 23.02 11.68
N PHE A 11 -6.86 22.14 12.61
CA PHE A 11 -6.32 20.76 12.70
C PHE A 11 -7.33 19.68 12.29
N LEU A 12 -8.52 20.06 11.81
CA LEU A 12 -9.56 19.13 11.37
C LEU A 12 -9.64 18.99 9.84
N SER A 13 -8.56 19.30 9.11
CA SER A 13 -8.32 18.64 7.83
C SER A 13 -7.89 17.20 8.11
N PHE A 14 -8.84 16.38 8.54
CA PHE A 14 -8.75 14.94 8.35
C PHE A 14 -8.59 14.74 6.85
N ASN A 15 -7.35 14.51 6.43
CA ASN A 15 -7.11 13.97 5.10
C ASN A 15 -8.02 12.75 5.00
N LEU A 16 -8.90 12.76 4.01
CA LEU A 16 -9.60 11.56 3.56
C LEU A 16 -8.50 10.68 2.97
N PHE A 17 -7.73 10.04 3.85
CA PHE A 17 -6.65 9.16 3.47
C PHE A 17 -7.27 8.01 2.68
N SER A 18 -6.55 7.56 1.65
CA SER A 18 -6.83 6.28 1.03
C SER A 18 -6.99 5.22 2.13
N GLN A 19 -8.16 4.57 2.19
CA GLN A 19 -8.46 3.57 3.22
C GLN A 19 -7.78 2.21 2.93
N ASN A 20 -6.89 2.16 1.94
CA ASN A 20 -6.18 0.95 1.56
C ASN A 20 -5.22 0.44 2.64
N SER A 21 -4.88 1.25 3.66
CA SER A 21 -4.04 0.84 4.78
C SER A 21 -4.82 0.10 5.89
N VAL A 22 -6.15 0.28 5.96
CA VAL A 22 -6.99 -0.27 7.05
C VAL A 22 -6.88 -1.79 7.19
N PRO A 23 -6.87 -2.60 6.10
CA PRO A 23 -6.72 -4.05 6.20
C PRO A 23 -5.41 -4.52 6.86
N TYR A 24 -4.40 -3.64 6.96
CA TYR A 24 -3.07 -3.96 7.48
C TYR A 24 -2.86 -3.51 8.93
N GLU A 25 -3.94 -3.16 9.64
CA GLU A 25 -3.87 -2.78 11.05
C GLU A 25 -3.29 -3.91 11.91
N SER A 26 -2.34 -3.55 12.80
CA SER A 26 -1.64 -4.51 13.67
C SER A 26 -0.87 -5.61 12.93
N THR A 27 -0.39 -5.31 11.72
CA THR A 27 0.45 -6.22 10.93
C THR A 27 1.83 -5.64 10.67
N SER A 28 2.79 -6.54 10.49
CA SER A 28 4.17 -6.26 10.13
C SER A 28 4.53 -6.96 8.83
N LEU A 29 5.48 -6.41 8.09
CA LEU A 29 6.11 -7.08 6.95
C LEU A 29 7.43 -7.69 7.42
N ILE A 30 7.59 -9.00 7.23
CA ILE A 30 8.82 -9.71 7.53
C ILE A 30 9.39 -10.38 6.29
N HIS A 31 10.69 -10.63 6.31
CA HIS A 31 11.40 -11.49 5.37
C HIS A 31 11.78 -12.81 6.06
N LEU A 32 11.19 -13.92 5.62
CA LEU A 32 11.57 -15.26 6.07
C LEU A 32 12.82 -15.72 5.32
N LYS A 33 13.87 -16.11 6.04
CA LYS A 33 15.12 -16.58 5.39
C LYS A 33 15.00 -17.97 4.77
N SER A 34 14.14 -18.81 5.35
CA SER A 34 13.88 -20.18 4.92
C SER A 34 12.39 -20.50 5.10
N ILE A 35 11.73 -21.11 4.12
CA ILE A 35 10.34 -21.58 4.22
C ILE A 35 10.28 -23.07 3.95
N SER A 36 9.72 -23.80 4.91
CA SER A 36 9.31 -25.19 4.73
C SER A 36 7.78 -25.26 4.58
N PRO A 37 7.24 -26.35 3.99
CA PRO A 37 5.79 -26.53 3.87
C PRO A 37 5.04 -26.46 5.21
N ASP A 38 5.66 -26.92 6.30
CA ASP A 38 5.08 -26.86 7.64
C ASP A 38 4.98 -25.41 8.15
N VAL A 39 6.03 -24.60 7.91
CA VAL A 39 6.04 -23.18 8.28
C VAL A 39 5.01 -22.41 7.45
N GLU A 40 4.95 -22.68 6.15
CA GLU A 40 3.97 -22.05 5.26
C GLU A 40 2.53 -22.37 5.69
N SER A 41 2.22 -23.64 5.91
CA SER A 41 0.91 -24.09 6.37
C SER A 41 0.53 -23.48 7.72
N ALA A 42 1.48 -23.40 8.66
CA ALA A 42 1.25 -22.77 9.95
C ALA A 42 0.95 -21.27 9.81
N LEU A 43 1.70 -20.56 8.96
CA LEU A 43 1.50 -19.13 8.73
C LEU A 43 0.17 -18.83 8.04
N LEU A 44 -0.23 -19.63 7.06
CA LEU A 44 -1.56 -19.51 6.43
C LEU A 44 -2.69 -19.69 7.45
N ASN A 45 -2.55 -20.63 8.38
CA ASN A 45 -3.51 -20.83 9.48
C ASN A 45 -3.52 -19.70 10.52
N LEU A 46 -2.51 -18.82 10.50
CA LEU A 46 -2.38 -17.66 11.37
C LEU A 46 -2.70 -16.35 10.62
N ASP A 47 -3.43 -16.45 9.51
CA ASP A 47 -3.86 -15.34 8.66
C ASP A 47 -2.68 -14.53 8.07
N ALA A 48 -1.55 -15.17 7.84
CA ALA A 48 -0.42 -14.53 7.16
C ALA A 48 -0.67 -14.42 5.66
N THR A 49 -0.21 -13.33 5.05
CA THR A 49 -0.30 -13.09 3.60
C THR A 49 1.08 -13.14 2.97
N PHE A 50 1.30 -14.10 2.08
CA PHE A 50 2.54 -14.19 1.31
C PHE A 50 2.49 -13.25 0.10
N LEU A 51 3.49 -12.39 -0.06
CA LEU A 51 3.55 -11.45 -1.18
C LEU A 51 4.02 -12.11 -2.49
N SER A 52 4.76 -13.20 -2.40
CA SER A 52 5.15 -14.01 -3.54
C SER A 52 4.16 -15.16 -3.74
N CYS A 53 3.49 -15.20 -4.90
CA CYS A 53 2.64 -16.32 -5.29
C CYS A 53 3.41 -17.49 -5.95
N ARG A 54 4.75 -17.44 -5.99
CA ARG A 54 5.56 -18.49 -6.64
C ARG A 54 5.93 -19.57 -5.62
N GLU A 55 5.39 -20.77 -5.81
CA GLU A 55 5.48 -21.96 -4.93
C GLU A 55 6.90 -22.48 -4.59
N HIS A 56 7.99 -21.84 -5.00
CA HIS A 56 9.34 -22.43 -4.96
C HIS A 56 10.45 -21.53 -4.42
N HIS A 57 10.13 -20.45 -3.71
CA HIS A 57 11.18 -19.65 -3.07
C HIS A 57 11.53 -20.21 -1.69
N SER A 58 12.83 -20.42 -1.46
CA SER A 58 13.34 -20.75 -0.14
C SER A 58 13.13 -19.62 0.86
N ASN A 59 12.84 -18.40 0.43
CA ASN A 59 12.56 -17.23 1.26
C ASN A 59 11.31 -16.51 0.77
N SER A 60 10.66 -15.70 1.61
CA SER A 60 9.51 -14.90 1.17
C SER A 60 9.28 -13.70 2.07
N ASP A 61 8.74 -12.65 1.47
CA ASP A 61 8.17 -11.53 2.19
C ASP A 61 6.72 -11.85 2.57
N VAL A 62 6.43 -11.73 3.86
CA VAL A 62 5.16 -12.18 4.44
C VAL A 62 4.62 -11.09 5.36
N ILE A 63 3.35 -10.76 5.18
CA ILE A 63 2.60 -9.91 6.10
C ILE A 63 2.07 -10.81 7.22
N VAL A 64 2.40 -10.44 8.46
CA VAL A 64 2.09 -11.24 9.65
C VAL A 64 1.49 -10.38 10.75
N ASN A 65 0.58 -10.96 11.53
CA ASN A 65 0.09 -10.37 12.77
C ASN A 65 1.01 -10.74 13.95
N GLN A 66 0.72 -10.19 15.14
CA GLN A 66 1.50 -10.47 16.36
C GLN A 66 1.49 -11.97 16.76
N THR A 67 0.39 -12.68 16.51
CA THR A 67 0.28 -14.12 16.82
C THR A 67 1.26 -14.93 15.98
N ALA A 68 1.35 -14.63 14.68
CA ALA A 68 2.30 -15.25 13.77
C ALA A 68 3.77 -14.92 14.13
N LEU A 69 4.07 -13.67 14.49
CA LEU A 69 5.42 -13.30 14.98
C LEU A 69 5.84 -14.08 16.24
N ASN A 70 4.92 -14.22 17.19
CA ASN A 70 5.16 -14.98 18.41
C ASN A 70 5.38 -16.48 18.10
N TRP A 71 4.59 -17.03 17.17
CA TRP A 71 4.73 -18.42 16.74
C TRP A 71 6.09 -18.66 16.06
N LEU A 72 6.51 -17.79 15.14
CA LEU A 72 7.81 -17.87 14.48
C LEU A 72 8.96 -17.85 15.51
N SER A 73 8.90 -16.93 16.46
CA SER A 73 9.91 -16.78 17.51
C SER A 73 9.96 -18.00 18.43
N THR A 74 8.81 -18.54 18.82
CA THR A 74 8.70 -19.72 19.70
C THR A 74 9.26 -20.98 19.03
N ASN A 75 9.10 -21.09 17.71
CA ASN A 75 9.60 -22.22 16.92
C ASN A 75 11.01 -22.00 16.36
N ALA A 76 11.71 -20.96 16.82
CA ALA A 76 13.07 -20.59 16.38
C ALA A 76 13.20 -20.43 14.85
N ILE A 77 12.12 -19.98 14.19
CA ILE A 77 12.14 -19.66 12.77
C ILE A 77 12.83 -18.32 12.57
N VAL A 78 13.83 -18.27 11.70
CA VAL A 78 14.65 -17.07 11.48
C VAL A 78 13.97 -16.16 10.46
N PHE A 79 13.68 -14.93 10.88
CA PHE A 79 13.14 -13.87 10.04
C PHE A 79 13.83 -12.53 10.32
N GLU A 80 13.66 -11.59 9.40
CA GLU A 80 14.02 -10.19 9.55
C GLU A 80 12.75 -9.36 9.46
N THR A 81 12.58 -8.37 10.34
CA THR A 81 11.47 -7.43 10.20
C THR A 81 11.85 -6.35 9.19
N VAL A 82 11.05 -6.23 8.13
CA VAL A 82 11.23 -5.23 7.07
C VAL A 82 10.44 -3.97 7.41
N VAL A 83 9.22 -4.13 7.93
CA VAL A 83 8.35 -3.04 8.39
C VAL A 83 7.63 -3.48 9.66
N ASP A 84 7.82 -2.76 10.76
CA ASP A 84 7.17 -3.08 12.04
C ASP A 84 5.67 -2.76 12.03
N ASP A 85 5.28 -1.59 11.51
CA ASP A 85 3.88 -1.15 11.37
C ASP A 85 3.56 -0.89 9.90
N LEU A 86 2.95 -1.90 9.25
CA LEU A 86 2.65 -1.85 7.83
C LEU A 86 1.59 -0.79 7.50
N LYS A 87 0.59 -0.62 8.37
CA LYS A 87 -0.44 0.40 8.20
C LYS A 87 0.19 1.79 8.20
N GLN A 88 1.04 2.09 9.18
CA GLN A 88 1.72 3.38 9.27
C GLN A 88 2.58 3.65 8.04
N LYS A 89 3.30 2.64 7.54
CA LYS A 89 4.11 2.78 6.32
C LYS A 89 3.25 3.15 5.10
N ILE A 90 2.11 2.48 4.91
CA ILE A 90 1.18 2.77 3.81
C ILE A 90 0.58 4.17 3.96
N ASP A 91 0.20 4.57 5.18
CA ASP A 91 -0.32 5.91 5.45
C ASP A 91 0.70 7.01 5.11
N GLN A 92 1.97 6.79 5.44
CA GLN A 92 3.07 7.71 5.11
C GLN A 92 3.31 7.78 3.59
N ASP A 93 3.33 6.65 2.90
CA ASP A 93 3.49 6.61 1.44
C ASP A 93 2.34 7.32 0.73
N ASN A 94 1.10 7.09 1.17
CA ASN A 94 -0.07 7.77 0.64
C ASN A 94 0.01 9.29 0.81
N ALA A 95 0.43 9.77 1.99
CA ALA A 95 0.61 11.20 2.25
C ALA A 95 1.75 11.82 1.41
N ALA A 96 2.84 11.10 1.22
CA ALA A 96 3.94 11.52 0.36
C ALA A 96 3.48 11.63 -1.11
N MET A 97 2.74 10.64 -1.62
CA MET A 97 2.20 10.67 -2.98
C MET A 97 1.24 11.84 -3.18
N GLU A 98 0.37 12.13 -2.21
CA GLU A 98 -0.54 13.29 -2.30
C GLU A 98 0.24 14.61 -2.39
N THR A 99 1.30 14.75 -1.61
CA THR A 99 2.17 15.92 -1.65
C THR A 99 2.83 16.08 -3.02
N LEU A 100 3.36 14.99 -3.58
CA LEU A 100 3.97 15.01 -4.91
C LEU A 100 2.95 15.32 -6.01
N ARG A 101 1.72 14.81 -5.91
CA ARG A 101 0.63 15.13 -6.85
C ARG A 101 0.26 16.60 -6.80
N ALA A 102 0.20 17.20 -5.61
CA ALA A 102 -0.15 18.61 -5.43
C ALA A 102 0.88 19.57 -6.05
N GLN A 103 2.14 19.13 -6.23
CA GLN A 103 3.23 19.98 -6.73
C GLN A 103 3.14 20.27 -8.24
N ARG A 104 2.22 19.66 -8.99
CA ARG A 104 1.77 20.04 -10.37
C ARG A 104 2.84 20.28 -11.45
N ASP A 105 4.12 20.03 -11.19
CA ASP A 105 5.15 20.12 -12.21
C ASP A 105 5.04 18.93 -13.17
N GLY A 106 4.66 19.23 -14.42
CA GLY A 106 4.28 18.25 -15.45
C GLY A 106 5.39 17.30 -15.89
N GLU A 107 6.61 17.42 -15.35
CA GLU A 107 7.73 16.51 -15.63
C GLU A 107 7.64 15.20 -14.83
N ASP A 108 7.02 15.22 -13.64
CA ASP A 108 6.91 14.05 -12.75
C ASP A 108 5.62 13.23 -12.97
N TRP A 109 4.97 13.39 -14.13
CA TRP A 109 3.72 12.67 -14.38
C TRP A 109 3.88 11.15 -14.29
N TYR A 110 4.99 10.63 -14.79
CA TYR A 110 5.28 9.20 -14.96
C TYR A 110 6.15 8.60 -13.85
N THR A 111 6.62 9.41 -12.90
CA THR A 111 7.55 8.98 -11.83
C THR A 111 6.84 8.73 -10.48
N ILE A 112 5.56 9.06 -10.39
CA ILE A 112 4.74 8.89 -9.16
C ILE A 112 3.44 8.16 -9.45
N TYR A 113 2.83 7.58 -8.42
CA TYR A 113 1.53 6.94 -8.53
C TYR A 113 0.40 7.95 -8.79
N ARG A 114 -0.57 7.55 -9.61
CA ARG A 114 -1.73 8.36 -10.03
C ARG A 114 -3.03 7.68 -9.63
N THR A 115 -4.07 8.47 -9.39
CA THR A 115 -5.42 7.94 -9.20
C THR A 115 -5.96 7.39 -10.52
N TYR A 116 -7.01 6.58 -10.42
CA TYR A 116 -7.76 6.11 -11.58
C TYR A 116 -8.21 7.27 -12.49
N ASP A 117 -8.84 8.30 -11.91
CA ASP A 117 -9.37 9.45 -12.66
C ASP A 117 -8.27 10.27 -13.35
N GLU A 118 -7.11 10.42 -12.69
CA GLU A 118 -5.94 11.09 -13.27
C GLU A 118 -5.43 10.33 -14.50
N VAL A 119 -5.34 9.00 -14.40
CA VAL A 119 -4.91 8.15 -15.53
C VAL A 119 -5.93 8.19 -16.65
N GLN A 120 -7.22 8.07 -16.36
CA GLN A 120 -8.28 8.14 -17.36
C GLN A 120 -8.27 9.47 -18.12
N SER A 121 -8.15 10.58 -17.40
CA SER A 121 -8.03 11.91 -18.00
C SER A 121 -6.80 12.00 -18.91
N LYS A 122 -5.66 11.47 -18.47
CA LYS A 122 -4.43 11.46 -19.28
C LYS A 122 -4.57 10.62 -20.56
N LEU A 123 -5.28 9.49 -20.50
CA LEU A 123 -5.52 8.65 -21.67
C LEU A 123 -6.39 9.36 -22.71
N ILE A 124 -7.42 10.09 -22.27
CA ILE A 124 -8.25 10.94 -23.13
C ILE A 124 -7.39 12.03 -23.78
N ASP A 125 -6.56 12.73 -23.00
CA ASP A 125 -5.67 13.78 -23.52
C ASP A 125 -4.71 13.24 -24.59
N ILE A 126 -4.13 12.04 -24.38
CA ILE A 126 -3.23 11.39 -25.34
C ILE A 126 -3.99 11.05 -26.64
N ALA A 127 -5.18 10.46 -26.55
CA ALA A 127 -5.99 10.12 -27.72
C ALA A 127 -6.43 11.36 -28.52
N ASN A 128 -6.73 12.47 -27.83
CA ASN A 128 -7.13 13.72 -28.48
C ASN A 128 -5.95 14.48 -29.11
N SER A 129 -4.75 14.35 -28.54
CA SER A 129 -3.56 15.10 -28.98
C SER A 129 -2.66 14.35 -29.97
N SER A 130 -2.85 13.04 -30.13
CA SER A 130 -1.97 12.20 -30.95
C SER A 130 -2.74 11.39 -32.01
N PRO A 131 -2.45 11.58 -33.31
CA PRO A 131 -3.16 10.88 -34.39
C PRO A 131 -2.82 9.37 -34.46
N ILE A 132 -1.81 8.92 -33.72
CA ILE A 132 -1.41 7.50 -33.65
C ILE A 132 -2.02 6.76 -32.46
N ALA A 133 -2.77 7.44 -31.60
CA ALA A 133 -3.37 6.88 -30.39
C ALA A 133 -4.90 6.89 -30.50
N SER A 134 -5.54 5.84 -29.98
CA SER A 134 -7.00 5.72 -29.89
C SER A 134 -7.38 5.17 -28.53
N LEU A 135 -8.43 5.74 -27.92
CA LEU A 135 -9.04 5.23 -26.71
C LEU A 135 -10.20 4.30 -27.08
N ILE A 136 -10.17 3.06 -26.58
CA ILE A 136 -11.22 2.05 -26.81
C ILE A 136 -11.76 1.64 -25.44
N ASP A 137 -13.06 1.78 -25.25
CA ASP A 137 -13.77 1.28 -24.06
C ASP A 137 -14.07 -0.21 -24.23
N LEU A 138 -13.66 -1.02 -23.24
CA LEU A 138 -13.81 -2.48 -23.23
C LEU A 138 -14.94 -2.95 -22.31
N GLY A 139 -15.64 -2.03 -21.63
CA GLY A 139 -16.71 -2.31 -20.70
C GLY A 139 -16.33 -2.07 -19.23
N GLU A 140 -17.34 -2.14 -18.37
CA GLU A 140 -17.21 -2.03 -16.91
C GLU A 140 -17.06 -3.42 -16.28
N LEU A 141 -16.31 -3.51 -15.18
CA LEU A 141 -16.28 -4.73 -14.36
C LEU A 141 -17.58 -4.78 -13.54
N ASP A 142 -18.43 -5.77 -13.80
CA ASP A 142 -19.56 -6.08 -12.93
C ASP A 142 -19.03 -6.42 -11.52
N GLY A 143 -19.45 -5.63 -10.52
CA GLY A 143 -19.03 -5.74 -9.12
C GLY A 143 -19.70 -6.85 -8.33
#